data_AF-V8QSW3-F1
#
_entry.id   AF-V8QSW3-F1
#
_cell.length_a   1.000
_cell.length_b   1.000
_cell.length_c   1.000
_cell.angle_alpha   90.00
_cell.angle_beta   90.00
_cell.angle_gamma   90.00
#
_symmetry.space_group_name_H-M   'P 1'
#
loop_
_entity.id
_entity.type
_entity.pdbx_description
1 polymer ?
#
loop_
_entity_poly.entity_id
_entity_poly.type
_entity_poly.pdbx_seq_one_letter_code
_entity_poly.pdbx_strand_id
1 'polypeptide(L)'
;MLWFSSNQAWEPTATKMVRDALGNLKNLTFEEQFKLMGCVRFGLDADDGRLLDWRAACKHARTPRKLREAMERLGARMGAFPGHWFATPVYIPLIAVSYEVWDGNQWLPGSETGFLEVLREITGEAK
;
A
#
# COMPACT_ATOMS: atom_id res chain seq x y z
N MET A 1 1.15 4.49 12.12
CA MET A 1 1.84 3.26 11.69
C MET A 1 1.88 3.24 10.18
N LEU A 2 2.98 2.77 9.62
CA LEU A 2 3.10 2.48 8.19
C LEU A 2 2.80 0.99 8.00
N TRP A 3 1.94 0.66 7.05
CA TRP A 3 1.49 -0.71 6.76
C TRP A 3 2.10 -1.16 5.43
N PHE A 4 2.50 -2.44 5.37
CA PHE A 4 3.18 -3.07 4.24
C PHE A 4 2.53 -4.42 3.95
N SER A 5 2.72 -4.91 2.73
CA SER A 5 2.35 -6.27 2.34
C SER A 5 3.52 -6.97 1.65
N SER A 6 3.72 -8.26 1.95
CA SER A 6 4.65 -9.10 1.19
C SER A 6 4.08 -9.59 -0.16
N ASN A 7 2.83 -9.24 -0.50
CA ASN A 7 2.24 -9.57 -1.79
C ASN A 7 2.91 -8.77 -2.93
N GLN A 8 3.76 -9.46 -3.70
CA GLN A 8 4.55 -8.84 -4.77
C GLN A 8 3.74 -8.51 -6.05
N ALA A 9 2.52 -9.03 -6.20
CA ALA A 9 1.66 -8.66 -7.32
C ALA A 9 1.04 -7.27 -7.07
N TRP A 10 0.15 -7.20 -6.08
CA TRP A 10 -0.48 -5.98 -5.58
C TRP A 10 -1.31 -6.34 -4.34
N GLU A 11 -1.32 -5.50 -3.29
CA GLU A 11 -2.21 -5.75 -2.17
C GLU A 11 -3.64 -5.32 -2.50
N PRO A 12 -4.64 -6.23 -2.49
CA PRO A 12 -6.01 -5.86 -2.81
C PRO A 12 -6.61 -4.78 -1.90
N THR A 13 -6.27 -4.78 -0.60
CA THR A 13 -6.74 -3.76 0.35
C THR A 13 -6.09 -2.39 0.18
N ALA A 14 -5.02 -2.26 -0.60
CA ALA A 14 -4.44 -0.97 -0.95
C ALA A 14 -5.23 -0.26 -2.09
N THR A 15 -6.15 -0.98 -2.73
CA THR A 15 -6.90 -0.45 -3.87
C THR A 15 -7.92 0.60 -3.41
N LYS A 16 -7.96 1.74 -4.10
CA LYS A 16 -8.77 2.89 -3.74
C LYS A 16 -10.26 2.58 -3.92
N MET A 17 -11.05 3.08 -2.98
CA MET A 17 -12.50 3.17 -3.11
C MET A 17 -12.88 4.55 -3.64
N VAL A 18 -13.69 4.59 -4.69
CA VAL A 18 -14.16 5.82 -5.36
C VAL A 18 -15.68 5.90 -5.32
N ARG A 19 -16.23 7.07 -5.67
CA ARG A 19 -17.65 7.23 -5.96
C ARG A 19 -17.89 7.08 -7.45
N ASP A 20 -18.88 6.31 -7.84
CA ASP A 20 -19.35 6.25 -9.22
C ASP A 20 -20.18 7.50 -9.59
N ALA A 21 -20.61 7.58 -10.86
CA ALA A 21 -21.42 8.69 -11.36
C ALA A 21 -22.81 8.81 -10.68
N LEU A 22 -23.27 7.76 -10.01
CA LEU A 22 -24.52 7.73 -9.25
C LEU A 22 -24.30 8.00 -7.75
N GLY A 23 -23.05 8.22 -7.33
CA GLY A 23 -22.65 8.51 -5.96
C GLY A 23 -22.38 7.28 -5.08
N ASN A 24 -22.50 6.05 -5.61
CA ASN A 24 -22.26 4.83 -4.87
C ASN A 24 -20.76 4.60 -4.65
N LEU A 25 -20.40 3.99 -3.52
CA LEU A 25 -19.03 3.56 -3.27
C LEU A 25 -18.71 2.29 -4.05
N LYS A 26 -17.63 2.34 -4.84
CA LYS A 26 -17.08 1.22 -5.59
C LYS A 26 -15.60 1.06 -5.24
N ASN A 27 -15.18 -0.15 -4.93
CA ASN A 27 -13.75 -0.50 -4.90
C ASN A 27 -13.27 -0.66 -6.34
N LEU A 28 -12.19 0.02 -6.70
CA LEU A 28 -11.54 -0.20 -7.98
C LEU A 28 -10.92 -1.60 -8.03
N THR A 29 -10.72 -2.14 -9.23
CA THR A 29 -9.73 -3.19 -9.46
C THR A 29 -8.32 -2.58 -9.54
N PHE A 30 -7.27 -3.39 -9.46
CA PHE A 30 -5.90 -2.92 -9.66
C PHE A 30 -5.72 -2.25 -11.03
N GLU A 31 -6.30 -2.84 -12.08
CA GLU A 31 -6.24 -2.29 -13.44
C GLU A 31 -7.00 -0.97 -13.58
N GLU A 32 -8.17 -0.86 -12.94
CA GLU A 32 -8.93 0.40 -12.91
C GLU A 32 -8.17 1.49 -12.13
N GLN A 33 -7.54 1.14 -11.01
CA GLN A 33 -6.70 2.07 -10.26
C GLN A 33 -5.52 2.56 -11.10
N PHE A 34 -4.79 1.66 -11.75
CA PHE A 34 -3.67 2.02 -12.61
C PHE A 34 -4.12 2.99 -13.73
N LYS A 35 -5.21 2.66 -14.43
CA LYS A 35 -5.73 3.51 -15.52
C LYS A 35 -6.19 4.89 -15.04
N LEU A 36 -6.70 5.00 -13.82
CA LEU A 36 -7.24 6.25 -13.29
C LEU A 36 -6.21 7.12 -12.59
N MET A 37 -5.24 6.52 -11.87
CA MET A 37 -4.36 7.22 -10.93
C MET A 37 -2.90 6.73 -10.96
N GLY A 38 -2.59 5.70 -11.74
CA GLY A 38 -1.31 5.01 -11.65
C GLY A 38 -1.16 4.17 -10.37
N CYS A 39 -0.04 3.45 -10.28
CA CYS A 39 0.31 2.63 -9.12
C CYS A 39 1.80 2.79 -8.79
N VAL A 40 2.08 3.20 -7.56
CA VAL A 40 3.43 3.28 -6.99
C VAL A 40 3.44 2.45 -5.71
N ARG A 41 4.55 1.75 -5.45
CA ARG A 41 4.76 1.05 -4.17
C ARG A 41 6.13 1.41 -3.59
N PHE A 42 6.19 1.44 -2.25
CA PHE A 42 7.43 1.57 -1.49
C PHE A 42 7.74 0.24 -0.81
N GLY A 43 9.00 -0.17 -0.88
CA GLY A 43 9.49 -1.44 -0.36
C GLY A 43 10.51 -1.25 0.76
N LEU A 44 10.53 -2.23 1.66
CA LEU A 44 11.60 -2.49 2.61
C LEU A 44 12.12 -3.90 2.39
N ASP A 45 13.32 -4.19 2.87
CA ASP A 45 13.83 -5.55 2.92
C ASP A 45 12.94 -6.43 3.82
N ALA A 46 12.76 -7.69 3.43
CA ALA A 46 11.84 -8.60 4.10
C ALA A 46 12.26 -8.95 5.54
N ASP A 47 13.56 -8.82 5.85
CA ASP A 47 14.17 -9.04 7.15
C ASP A 47 14.40 -7.75 7.94
N ASP A 48 13.84 -6.62 7.50
CA ASP A 48 13.94 -5.35 8.21
C ASP A 48 13.35 -5.48 9.63
N GLY A 49 14.23 -5.39 10.64
CA GLY A 49 13.88 -5.58 12.04
C GLY A 49 12.87 -4.56 12.61
N ARG A 50 12.51 -3.52 11.85
CA ARG A 50 11.46 -2.55 12.22
C ARG A 50 10.05 -3.07 11.87
N LEU A 51 9.93 -4.09 11.03
CA LEU A 51 8.66 -4.67 10.62
C LEU A 51 8.12 -5.62 11.70
N LEU A 52 6.87 -5.39 12.07
CA LEU A 52 6.10 -6.31 12.89
C LEU A 52 5.16 -7.10 11.99
N ASP A 53 5.04 -8.40 12.22
CA ASP A 53 3.95 -9.17 11.64
C ASP A 53 2.59 -8.57 12.05
N TRP A 54 1.53 -8.86 11.28
CA TRP A 54 0.20 -8.29 11.52
C TRP A 54 -0.29 -8.43 12.96
N ARG A 55 -0.03 -9.57 13.62
CA ARG A 55 -0.50 -9.83 14.97
C ARG A 55 0.26 -8.99 15.99
N ALA A 56 1.59 -8.90 15.86
CA ALA A 56 2.45 -8.07 16.68
C ALA A 56 2.15 -6.58 16.47
N ALA A 57 1.91 -6.16 15.23
CA ALA A 57 1.47 -4.82 14.85
C ALA A 57 0.15 -4.44 15.53
N CYS A 58 -0.88 -5.29 15.45
CA CYS A 58 -2.15 -5.09 16.14
C CYS A 58 -2.00 -5.03 17.66
N LYS A 59 -1.14 -5.90 18.23
CA LYS A 59 -0.86 -5.88 19.67
C LYS A 59 -0.21 -4.55 20.09
N HIS A 60 0.77 -4.08 19.32
CA HIS A 60 1.43 -2.79 19.54
C HIS A 60 0.42 -1.63 19.48
N ALA A 61 -0.46 -1.63 18.47
CA ALA A 61 -1.51 -0.63 18.30
C ALA A 61 -2.68 -0.76 19.30
N ARG A 62 -2.66 -1.77 20.18
CA ARG A 62 -3.77 -2.13 21.08
C ARG A 62 -5.10 -2.34 20.32
N THR A 63 -5.02 -2.85 19.09
CA THR A 63 -6.19 -3.17 18.27
C THR A 63 -7.01 -4.28 18.95
N PRO A 64 -8.29 -4.05 19.28
CA PRO A 64 -9.13 -5.08 19.87
C PRO A 64 -9.23 -6.31 18.97
N ARG A 65 -9.25 -7.51 19.57
CA ARG A 65 -9.32 -8.78 18.82
C ARG A 65 -10.47 -8.80 17.79
N LYS A 66 -11.67 -8.37 18.20
CA LYS A 66 -12.85 -8.32 17.33
C LYS A 66 -12.66 -7.40 16.12
N LEU A 67 -11.96 -6.27 16.31
CA LEU A 67 -11.67 -5.34 15.22
C LEU A 67 -10.66 -5.94 14.24
N ARG A 68 -9.58 -6.53 14.76
CA ARG A 68 -8.59 -7.26 13.94
C ARG A 68 -9.26 -8.35 13.10
N GLU A 69 -10.09 -9.20 13.72
CA GLU A 69 -10.83 -10.27 13.01
C GLU A 69 -11.82 -9.72 11.97
N ALA A 70 -12.38 -8.53 12.19
CA ALA A 70 -13.22 -7.87 11.19
C ALA A 70 -12.40 -7.36 10.01
N MET A 71 -11.23 -6.77 10.25
CA MET A 71 -10.29 -6.33 9.21
C MET A 71 -9.78 -7.50 8.38
N GLU A 72 -9.36 -8.59 9.03
CA GLU A 72 -8.90 -9.83 8.38
C GLU A 72 -9.99 -10.42 7.48
N ARG A 73 -11.23 -10.50 7.96
CA ARG A 73 -12.37 -10.99 7.15
C ARG A 73 -12.71 -10.05 5.99
N LEU A 74 -12.62 -8.74 6.18
CA LEU A 74 -12.85 -7.78 5.09
C LEU A 74 -11.76 -7.91 4.03
N GLY A 75 -10.48 -7.96 4.44
CA GLY A 75 -9.36 -8.18 3.54
C GLY A 75 -9.51 -9.49 2.75
N ALA A 76 -9.84 -10.59 3.43
CA ALA A 76 -10.06 -11.87 2.78
C ALA A 76 -11.17 -11.80 1.71
N ARG A 77 -12.27 -11.08 1.96
CA ARG A 77 -13.32 -10.83 0.96
C ARG A 77 -12.85 -10.00 -0.22
N MET A 78 -11.81 -9.19 -0.05
CA MET A 78 -11.16 -8.43 -1.12
C MET A 78 -10.06 -9.25 -1.83
N GLY A 79 -9.80 -10.50 -1.42
CA GLY A 79 -8.74 -11.34 -1.97
C GLY A 79 -7.38 -11.18 -1.28
N ALA A 80 -7.29 -10.41 -0.20
CA ALA A 80 -6.07 -10.26 0.58
C ALA A 80 -5.82 -11.47 1.50
N PHE A 81 -4.55 -11.71 1.81
CA PHE A 81 -4.14 -12.69 2.81
C PHE A 81 -3.46 -11.98 3.99
N PRO A 82 -4.07 -11.94 5.18
CA PRO A 82 -3.49 -11.24 6.33
C PRO A 82 -2.11 -11.74 6.79
N GLY A 83 -1.72 -12.96 6.42
CA GLY A 83 -0.37 -13.46 6.66
C GLY A 83 0.71 -12.73 5.86
N HIS A 84 0.33 -11.93 4.86
CA HIS A 84 1.23 -11.02 4.14
C HIS A 84 1.29 -9.63 4.75
N TRP A 85 0.49 -9.31 5.77
CA TRP A 85 0.44 -7.95 6.31
C TRP A 85 1.51 -7.73 7.37
N PHE A 86 2.19 -6.60 7.23
CA PHE A 86 3.21 -6.12 8.17
C PHE A 86 2.93 -4.66 8.49
N ALA A 87 3.48 -4.18 9.60
CA ALA A 87 3.49 -2.75 9.87
C ALA A 87 4.65 -2.36 10.77
N THR A 88 5.03 -1.09 10.70
CA THR A 88 5.96 -0.49 11.64
C THR A 88 5.34 0.75 12.31
N PRO A 89 5.57 0.95 13.62
CA PRO A 89 5.24 2.21 14.30
C PRO A 89 6.34 3.26 14.13
N VAL A 90 7.50 2.89 13.59
CA VAL A 90 8.68 3.75 13.48
C VAL A 90 8.62 4.55 12.18
N TYR A 91 9.15 5.77 12.22
CA TYR A 91 9.38 6.58 11.04
C TYR A 91 10.38 5.89 10.11
N ILE A 92 10.10 5.87 8.81
CA ILE A 92 11.02 5.39 7.77
C ILE A 92 11.40 6.57 6.89
N PRO A 93 12.68 6.98 6.83
CA PRO A 93 13.11 8.00 5.90
C PRO A 93 13.05 7.48 4.46
N LEU A 94 12.75 8.35 3.50
CA LEU A 94 12.60 7.97 2.09
C LEU A 94 13.86 7.33 1.49
N ILE A 95 15.06 7.72 1.97
CA ILE A 95 16.32 7.10 1.55
C ILE A 95 16.46 5.62 1.98
N ALA A 96 15.64 5.16 2.92
CA ALA A 96 15.67 3.79 3.42
C ALA A 96 14.60 2.90 2.80
N VAL A 97 13.88 3.37 1.77
CA VAL A 97 12.92 2.55 1.01
C VAL A 97 13.33 2.49 -0.45
N SER A 98 13.12 1.34 -1.06
CA SER A 98 13.01 1.27 -2.52
C SER A 98 11.62 1.74 -2.92
N TYR A 99 11.46 2.17 -4.16
CA TYR A 99 10.12 2.36 -4.71
C TYR A 99 10.08 1.93 -6.16
N GLU A 100 8.89 1.51 -6.60
CA GLU A 100 8.65 1.02 -7.94
C GLU A 100 7.33 1.60 -8.47
N VAL A 101 7.28 1.78 -9.78
CA VAL A 101 6.11 2.27 -10.51
C VAL A 101 5.63 1.17 -11.45
N TRP A 102 4.32 0.93 -11.48
CA TRP A 102 3.73 -0.01 -12.44
C TRP A 102 3.59 0.66 -13.80
N ASP A 103 4.09 0.03 -14.87
CA ASP A 103 4.00 0.56 -16.25
C ASP A 103 2.79 0.04 -17.03
N GLY A 104 1.98 -0.83 -16.42
CA GLY A 104 0.88 -1.55 -17.06
C GLY A 104 1.16 -3.04 -17.26
N ASN A 105 2.42 -3.47 -17.18
CA ASN A 105 2.86 -4.84 -17.39
C ASN A 105 3.81 -5.36 -16.29
N GLN A 106 4.69 -4.51 -15.77
CA GLN A 106 5.67 -4.87 -14.74
C GLN A 106 5.97 -3.71 -13.78
N TRP A 107 6.56 -4.07 -12.64
CA TRP A 107 7.11 -3.10 -11.70
C TRP A 107 8.48 -2.64 -12.21
N LEU A 108 8.62 -1.34 -12.43
CA LEU A 108 9.89 -0.72 -12.81
C LEU A 108 10.52 -0.05 -11.58
N PRO A 109 11.83 -0.22 -11.34
CA PRO A 109 12.54 0.52 -10.31
C PRO A 109 12.36 2.02 -10.53
N GLY A 110 12.04 2.70 -9.44
CA GLY A 110 12.05 4.14 -9.40
C GLY A 110 13.47 4.70 -9.55
N SER A 111 13.64 5.73 -10.39
CA SER A 111 14.88 6.52 -10.45
C SER A 111 14.73 7.80 -9.62
N GLU A 112 15.79 8.27 -8.98
CA GLU A 112 15.76 9.51 -8.18
C GLU A 112 15.16 10.70 -8.96
N THR A 113 15.42 10.78 -10.27
CA THR A 113 14.80 11.74 -11.20
C THR A 113 13.29 11.54 -11.32
N GLY A 114 12.82 10.31 -11.54
CA GLY A 114 11.39 10.00 -11.61
C GLY A 114 10.68 10.16 -10.26
N PHE A 115 11.37 9.98 -9.13
CA PHE A 115 10.80 10.20 -7.80
C PHE A 115 10.48 11.66 -7.56
N LEU A 116 11.43 12.53 -7.91
CA LEU A 116 11.27 13.98 -7.78
C LEU A 116 10.20 14.51 -8.74
N GLU A 117 10.05 13.93 -9.93
CA GLU A 117 8.95 14.25 -10.84
C GLU A 117 7.59 13.83 -10.27
N VAL A 118 7.46 12.59 -9.77
CA VAL A 118 6.23 12.11 -9.11
C VAL A 118 5.89 12.96 -7.88
N LEU A 119 6.88 13.32 -7.06
CA LEU A 119 6.67 14.21 -5.93
C LEU A 119 6.20 15.59 -6.37
N ARG A 120 6.80 16.18 -7.42
CA ARG A 120 6.38 17.47 -7.98
C ARG A 120 4.96 17.44 -8.53
N GLU A 121 4.54 16.35 -9.15
CA GLU A 121 3.16 16.16 -9.61
C GLU A 121 2.18 16.04 -8.43
N ILE A 122 2.54 15.29 -7.38
CA ILE A 122 1.71 15.10 -6.18
C ILE A 122 1.62 16.39 -5.34
N THR A 123 2.69 17.18 -5.24
CA THR A 123 2.71 18.43 -4.45
C THR A 123 2.17 19.64 -5.22
N GLY A 124 1.92 19.51 -6.52
CA GLY A 124 1.44 20.61 -7.36
C GLY A 124 2.53 21.65 -7.69
N GLU A 125 3.79 21.28 -7.55
CA GLU A 125 4.96 22.14 -7.82
C GLU A 125 5.39 22.14 -9.30
N ALA A 126 4.61 21.54 -10.20
CA ALA A 126 4.84 21.61 -11.63
C ALA A 126 4.58 23.04 -12.16
N LYS A 127 5.66 23.81 -12.34
CA LYS A 127 5.76 24.94 -13.27
C LYS A 127 7.01 24.80 -14.12
#